data_AF-A0A970EV61-F1
#
_entry.id   AF-A0A970EV61-F1
#
_cell.length_a   1.000
_cell.length_b   1.000
_cell.length_c   1.000
_cell.angle_alpha   90.00
_cell.angle_beta   90.00
_cell.angle_gamma   90.00
#
_symmetry.space_group_name_H-M   'P 1'
#
loop_
_entity.id
_entity.type
_entity.pdbx_description
1 polymer ?
#
loop_
_entity_poly.entity_id
_entity_poly.type
_entity_poly.pdbx_seq_one_letter_code
_entity_poly.pdbx_strand_id
1 'polypeptide(L)'
;MKKITLFLVIMLLGTMLLGLGACSEDEPEASQSPEPAVAETPTPTPTPTPTPTPTPTETPEPEPEILNPLTGLPMDEAYLNRRPVAIMINNIKQALPQYGLMSADIIYEAVAEGGITRLVAVMKNPSLAGIIGSVRSTRSYYLDIAQGHDALLLHAGASEMAYEDIKTRGVTSLDAIRGGYEGSLYYRDAERRKNNGLEHSLMTDGERIEKTIAKASFRTEHKEGYTYPVKFAPEVQLEGISAKEISVKMSQYKTAVFSYDEESGRYYVSQYGKKHMDAGCNEQLNIKNVLVLYAKITPIKGDAYGRMEIDLVGSGDGIYAVNGKMTDIKWSKDSYTSPFKYAKADGSELVFNAGTSYICIVSSPSAVEVE
;
A
#
# COMPACT_ATOMS: atom_id res chain seq x y z
N MET A 1 -13.61 38.75 -50.94
CA MET A 1 -14.84 39.22 -50.26
C MET A 1 -14.75 38.82 -48.79
N LYS A 2 -14.81 39.82 -47.88
CA LYS A 2 -14.98 39.79 -46.39
C LYS A 2 -14.01 38.87 -45.59
N LYS A 3 -12.89 39.38 -45.01
CA LYS A 3 -12.70 40.11 -43.72
C LYS A 3 -13.35 39.34 -42.53
N ILE A 4 -12.69 39.06 -41.40
CA ILE A 4 -12.01 39.99 -40.47
C ILE A 4 -10.94 39.25 -39.63
N THR A 5 -9.81 39.94 -39.43
CA THR A 5 -8.65 39.64 -38.56
C THR A 5 -8.94 40.08 -37.11
N LEU A 6 -8.51 39.33 -36.09
CA LEU A 6 -8.36 39.87 -34.73
C LEU A 6 -7.03 39.44 -34.11
N PHE A 7 -6.21 40.46 -33.85
CA PHE A 7 -4.97 40.49 -33.09
C PHE A 7 -5.32 41.02 -31.69
N LEU A 8 -4.79 40.45 -30.60
CA LEU A 8 -4.14 41.24 -29.55
C LEU A 8 -3.41 40.34 -28.55
N VAL A 9 -2.30 40.86 -28.08
CA VAL A 9 -1.20 40.22 -27.35
C VAL A 9 -0.76 41.23 -26.28
N ILE A 10 -0.40 40.76 -25.07
CA ILE A 10 0.49 41.40 -24.06
C ILE A 10 -0.10 42.64 -23.33
N MET A 11 0.15 42.98 -22.05
CA MET A 11 0.82 42.40 -20.85
C MET A 11 0.79 43.51 -19.76
N LEU A 12 0.96 43.12 -18.49
CA LEU A 12 1.78 43.81 -17.47
C LEU A 12 1.17 44.81 -16.43
N LEU A 13 1.43 44.44 -15.16
CA LEU A 13 1.87 45.21 -13.96
C LEU A 13 0.97 46.25 -13.26
N GLY A 14 1.03 46.24 -11.92
CA GLY A 14 1.05 47.47 -11.10
C GLY A 14 0.31 47.43 -9.76
N THR A 15 1.04 47.14 -8.68
CA THR A 15 0.70 47.41 -7.27
C THR A 15 0.76 48.91 -6.92
N MET A 16 -0.03 49.37 -5.93
CA MET A 16 0.41 50.07 -4.68
C MET A 16 -0.64 51.06 -4.10
N LEU A 17 -0.66 51.13 -2.77
CA LEU A 17 -1.49 51.89 -1.81
C LEU A 17 -1.72 53.38 -2.10
N LEU A 18 -2.83 53.92 -1.56
CA LEU A 18 -2.90 55.05 -0.61
C LEU A 18 -4.35 55.26 -0.10
N GLY A 19 -4.49 55.49 1.20
CA GLY A 19 -5.78 55.73 1.87
C GLY A 19 -6.17 57.21 1.97
N LEU A 20 -7.43 57.46 2.29
CA LEU A 20 -8.00 58.70 2.82
C LEU A 20 -9.24 58.33 3.66
N GLY A 21 -9.36 58.91 4.86
CA GLY A 21 -10.52 58.75 5.75
C GLY A 21 -11.45 59.97 5.74
N ALA A 22 -12.60 59.83 6.43
CA ALA A 22 -13.19 60.80 7.39
C ALA A 22 -14.75 60.82 7.43
N CYS A 23 -15.27 60.85 8.68
CA CYS A 23 -16.51 61.49 9.20
C CYS A 23 -17.90 60.92 8.84
N SER A 24 -18.95 60.95 9.68
CA SER A 24 -19.21 61.42 11.08
C SER A 24 -20.44 60.67 11.65
N GLU A 25 -20.59 60.46 12.98
CA GLU A 25 -21.35 61.21 14.02
C GLU A 25 -22.57 60.40 14.52
N ASP A 26 -22.64 60.13 15.83
CA ASP A 26 -23.73 60.64 16.69
C ASP A 26 -23.38 60.44 18.18
N GLU A 27 -23.48 61.53 18.93
CA GLU A 27 -23.18 61.71 20.36
C GLU A 27 -24.37 61.28 21.26
N PRO A 28 -24.11 60.91 22.53
CA PRO A 28 -25.13 60.73 23.55
C PRO A 28 -25.26 61.95 24.49
N GLU A 29 -26.50 62.33 24.85
CA GLU A 29 -26.76 63.27 25.93
C GLU A 29 -26.82 62.59 27.31
N ALA A 30 -26.09 63.20 28.24
CA ALA A 30 -26.02 63.03 29.70
C ALA A 30 -27.37 63.42 30.37
N SER A 31 -27.70 63.26 31.65
CA SER A 31 -27.08 62.85 32.92
C SER A 31 -28.23 62.89 33.96
N GLN A 32 -28.15 62.10 35.03
CA GLN A 32 -28.14 62.60 36.43
C GLN A 32 -28.42 61.48 37.45
N SER A 33 -27.52 61.41 38.44
CA SER A 33 -27.60 60.63 39.68
C SER A 33 -28.58 61.28 40.67
N PRO A 34 -29.18 60.51 41.62
CA PRO A 34 -28.69 60.63 43.00
C PRO A 34 -28.71 59.34 43.86
N GLU A 35 -27.68 59.23 44.71
CA GLU A 35 -27.60 58.97 46.17
C GLU A 35 -28.38 57.79 46.85
N PRO A 36 -27.81 57.12 47.88
CA PRO A 36 -27.99 55.69 48.15
C PRO A 36 -29.01 55.36 49.24
N ALA A 37 -29.57 54.14 49.19
CA ALA A 37 -30.45 53.59 50.22
C ALA A 37 -29.87 52.30 50.83
N VAL A 38 -29.69 52.40 52.16
CA VAL A 38 -29.65 51.44 53.28
C VAL A 38 -29.59 49.92 53.01
N ALA A 39 -28.67 49.29 53.74
CA ALA A 39 -28.35 47.88 53.81
C ALA A 39 -29.47 46.97 54.38
N GLU A 40 -29.61 45.78 53.77
CA GLU A 40 -30.24 44.61 54.39
C GLU A 40 -29.22 43.50 54.59
N THR A 41 -29.29 42.83 55.74
CA THR A 41 -28.38 41.76 56.19
C THR A 41 -28.73 40.43 55.52
N PRO A 42 -27.78 39.67 54.93
CA PRO A 42 -28.09 38.38 54.32
C PRO A 42 -28.27 37.27 55.37
N THR A 43 -29.35 36.51 55.22
CA THR A 43 -29.68 35.28 55.95
C THR A 43 -28.64 34.18 55.65
N PRO A 44 -28.20 33.35 56.62
CA PRO A 44 -27.19 32.31 56.37
C PRO A 44 -27.75 31.16 55.52
N THR A 45 -27.11 30.90 54.38
CA THR A 45 -27.35 29.74 53.50
C THR A 45 -26.85 28.44 54.18
N PRO A 46 -27.62 27.34 54.18
CA PRO A 46 -27.15 26.07 54.75
C PRO A 46 -25.97 25.51 53.95
N THR A 47 -24.91 25.12 54.65
CA THR A 47 -23.73 24.46 54.07
C THR A 47 -24.12 23.08 53.50
N PRO A 48 -23.85 22.77 52.22
CA PRO A 48 -24.15 21.46 51.67
C PRO A 48 -23.23 20.39 52.27
N THR A 49 -23.83 19.29 52.74
CA THR A 49 -23.11 18.08 53.17
C THR A 49 -22.32 17.50 52.00
N PRO A 50 -21.03 17.15 52.15
CA PRO A 50 -20.25 16.59 51.06
C PRO A 50 -20.78 15.20 50.67
N THR A 51 -21.24 15.07 49.42
CA THR A 51 -21.55 13.78 48.80
C THR A 51 -20.26 12.95 48.69
N PRO A 52 -20.23 11.67 49.09
CA PRO A 52 -19.04 10.84 48.94
C PRO A 52 -18.65 10.74 47.47
N THR A 53 -17.41 11.08 47.15
CA THR A 53 -16.83 10.92 45.82
C THR A 53 -16.90 9.44 45.44
N PRO A 54 -17.50 9.07 44.28
CA PRO A 54 -17.52 7.68 43.86
C PRO A 54 -16.09 7.18 43.71
N THR A 55 -15.78 6.04 44.33
CA THR A 55 -14.52 5.33 44.12
C THR A 55 -14.38 5.05 42.63
N PRO A 56 -13.27 5.44 41.98
CA PRO A 56 -13.08 5.17 40.56
C PRO A 56 -13.12 3.65 40.34
N THR A 57 -14.06 3.20 39.52
CA THR A 57 -14.08 1.83 39.02
C THR A 57 -12.82 1.62 38.19
N GLU A 58 -12.00 0.64 38.54
CA GLU A 58 -10.84 0.26 37.73
C GLU A 58 -11.32 -0.02 36.31
N THR A 59 -10.80 0.75 35.36
CA THR A 59 -11.03 0.49 33.94
C THR A 59 -10.26 -0.79 33.61
N PRO A 60 -10.89 -1.84 33.05
CA PRO A 60 -10.17 -3.06 32.72
C PRO A 60 -9.00 -2.72 31.81
N GLU A 61 -7.83 -3.27 32.13
CA GLU A 61 -6.63 -3.14 31.29
C GLU A 61 -6.99 -3.65 29.87
N PRO A 62 -6.71 -2.87 28.81
CA PRO A 62 -7.06 -3.29 27.46
C PRO A 62 -6.33 -4.60 27.13
N GLU A 63 -7.05 -5.56 26.57
CA GLU A 63 -6.45 -6.81 26.08
C GLU A 63 -5.31 -6.46 25.10
N PRO A 64 -4.19 -7.21 25.15
CA PRO A 64 -3.05 -6.94 24.27
C PRO A 64 -3.49 -7.05 22.81
N GLU A 65 -3.26 -5.99 22.03
CA GLU A 65 -3.62 -5.98 20.61
C GLU A 65 -2.81 -7.03 19.84
N ILE A 66 -3.51 -7.90 19.11
CA ILE A 66 -2.89 -8.87 18.21
C ILE A 66 -2.56 -8.15 16.90
N LEU A 67 -1.28 -8.13 16.55
CA LEU A 67 -0.79 -7.39 15.40
C LEU A 67 -0.58 -8.30 14.19
N ASN A 68 -0.93 -7.79 13.00
CA ASN A 68 -0.63 -8.39 11.72
C ASN A 68 0.89 -8.45 11.52
N PRO A 69 1.48 -9.64 11.39
CA PRO A 69 2.92 -9.77 11.23
C PRO A 69 3.43 -9.13 9.94
N LEU A 70 2.58 -8.85 8.94
CA LEU A 70 2.98 -8.23 7.67
C LEU A 70 2.92 -6.71 7.67
N THR A 71 2.24 -6.09 8.65
CA THR A 71 2.01 -4.62 8.68
C THR A 71 2.19 -3.99 10.05
N GLY A 72 2.21 -4.74 11.15
CA GLY A 72 2.21 -4.20 12.50
C GLY A 72 0.91 -3.50 12.93
N LEU A 73 -0.17 -3.64 12.16
CA LEU A 73 -1.50 -3.09 12.49
C LEU A 73 -2.37 -4.14 13.21
N PRO A 74 -3.37 -3.73 14.01
CA PRO A 74 -4.28 -4.67 14.66
C PRO A 74 -4.97 -5.62 13.70
N MET A 75 -5.17 -6.87 14.14
CA MET A 75 -5.85 -7.91 13.37
C MET A 75 -6.65 -8.85 14.26
N ASP A 76 -7.54 -9.62 13.63
CA ASP A 76 -8.23 -10.74 14.25
C ASP A 76 -7.26 -11.94 14.43
N GLU A 77 -7.24 -12.50 15.64
CA GLU A 77 -6.43 -13.67 16.02
C GLU A 77 -6.61 -14.86 15.07
N ALA A 78 -7.82 -15.06 14.54
CA ALA A 78 -8.14 -16.18 13.65
C ALA A 78 -7.28 -16.21 12.38
N TYR A 79 -6.65 -15.08 12.04
CA TYR A 79 -5.76 -14.97 10.88
C TYR A 79 -4.27 -15.00 11.25
N LEU A 80 -3.90 -14.92 12.53
CA LEU A 80 -2.52 -14.80 12.99
C LEU A 80 -1.63 -15.94 12.49
N ASN A 81 -2.08 -17.19 12.66
CA ASN A 81 -1.34 -18.36 12.17
C ASN A 81 -1.71 -18.78 10.73
N ARG A 82 -2.75 -18.19 10.15
CA ARG A 82 -3.21 -18.54 8.79
C ARG A 82 -2.20 -18.12 7.73
N ARG A 83 -1.94 -18.95 6.73
CA ARG A 83 -1.10 -18.56 5.58
C ARG A 83 -1.74 -17.37 4.85
N PRO A 84 -0.98 -16.32 4.52
CA PRO A 84 -1.52 -15.26 3.66
C PRO A 84 -1.80 -15.81 2.26
N VAL A 85 -2.61 -15.09 1.50
CA VAL A 85 -2.74 -15.30 0.06
C VAL A 85 -1.80 -14.34 -0.67
N ALA A 86 -1.13 -14.85 -1.72
CA ALA A 86 -0.33 -14.05 -2.64
C ALA A 86 -1.00 -14.09 -4.01
N ILE A 87 -1.56 -12.97 -4.46
CA ILE A 87 -2.40 -12.91 -5.64
C ILE A 87 -1.65 -12.20 -6.76
N MET A 88 -1.46 -12.88 -7.89
CA MET A 88 -0.86 -12.29 -9.08
C MET A 88 -1.83 -11.32 -9.73
N ILE A 89 -1.46 -10.04 -9.82
CA ILE A 89 -2.30 -8.99 -10.41
C ILE A 89 -1.66 -8.45 -11.70
N ASN A 90 -2.49 -8.28 -12.70
CA ASN A 90 -2.11 -7.71 -13.99
C ASN A 90 -1.79 -6.21 -13.84
N ASN A 91 -0.70 -5.74 -14.47
CA ASN A 91 -0.32 -4.34 -14.45
C ASN A 91 -0.15 -3.70 -15.83
N ILE A 92 -0.63 -4.33 -16.91
CA ILE A 92 -0.63 -3.69 -18.23
C ILE A 92 -1.67 -2.56 -18.30
N LYS A 93 -1.40 -1.48 -19.05
CA LYS A 93 -2.33 -0.35 -19.25
C LYS A 93 -3.76 -0.77 -19.60
N GLN A 94 -3.90 -1.78 -20.46
CA GLN A 94 -5.21 -2.30 -20.89
C GLN A 94 -6.01 -2.96 -19.76
N ALA A 95 -5.38 -3.36 -18.66
CA ALA A 95 -6.06 -3.99 -17.53
C ALA A 95 -6.38 -3.03 -16.38
N LEU A 96 -5.94 -1.76 -16.48
CA LEU A 96 -6.15 -0.74 -15.46
C LEU A 96 -7.59 -0.19 -15.49
N PRO A 97 -8.05 0.41 -14.38
CA PRO A 97 -7.48 0.36 -13.02
C PRO A 97 -7.50 -1.05 -12.42
N GLN A 98 -6.68 -1.38 -11.42
CA GLN A 98 -6.81 -2.65 -10.69
C GLN A 98 -7.94 -2.60 -9.66
N TYR A 99 -8.31 -3.76 -9.13
CA TYR A 99 -9.20 -3.91 -7.98
C TYR A 99 -8.45 -4.59 -6.82
N GLY A 100 -8.66 -4.09 -5.60
CA GLY A 100 -8.27 -4.75 -4.35
C GLY A 100 -6.81 -4.56 -3.92
N LEU A 101 -6.07 -3.64 -4.54
CA LEU A 101 -4.71 -3.30 -4.12
C LEU A 101 -4.68 -2.55 -2.78
N MET A 102 -5.70 -1.75 -2.47
CA MET A 102 -5.83 -1.05 -1.18
C MET A 102 -6.03 -2.00 0.00
N SER A 103 -6.50 -3.23 -0.26
CA SER A 103 -6.63 -4.29 0.76
C SER A 103 -5.36 -5.13 0.94
N ALA A 104 -4.28 -4.86 0.19
CA ALA A 104 -3.04 -5.60 0.30
C ALA A 104 -2.20 -5.13 1.48
N ASP A 105 -1.64 -6.08 2.24
CA ASP A 105 -0.65 -5.80 3.27
C ASP A 105 0.70 -5.42 2.66
N ILE A 106 1.10 -6.19 1.62
CA ILE A 106 2.33 -5.96 0.87
C ILE A 106 2.04 -6.11 -0.62
N ILE A 107 2.53 -5.15 -1.42
CA ILE A 107 2.51 -5.21 -2.88
C ILE A 107 3.95 -5.37 -3.37
N TYR A 108 4.23 -6.42 -4.13
CA TYR A 108 5.50 -6.55 -4.85
C TYR A 108 5.30 -6.19 -6.31
N GLU A 109 6.20 -5.41 -6.92
CA GLU A 109 6.23 -5.15 -8.36
C GLU A 109 7.57 -5.58 -8.96
N ALA A 110 7.50 -6.35 -10.04
CA ALA A 110 8.67 -6.75 -10.82
C ALA A 110 8.33 -6.82 -12.31
N VAL A 111 9.35 -6.69 -13.17
CA VAL A 111 9.20 -6.88 -14.63
C VAL A 111 8.86 -8.34 -14.93
N ALA A 112 8.00 -8.57 -15.91
CA ALA A 112 7.56 -9.90 -16.33
C ALA A 112 7.98 -10.22 -17.77
N GLU A 113 7.36 -9.60 -18.77
CA GLU A 113 7.69 -9.79 -20.18
C GLU A 113 7.64 -8.47 -20.94
N GLY A 114 8.55 -8.27 -21.89
CA GLY A 114 8.50 -7.15 -22.83
C GLY A 114 8.50 -5.77 -22.13
N GLY A 115 9.06 -5.69 -20.93
CA GLY A 115 9.09 -4.46 -20.11
C GLY A 115 7.81 -4.16 -19.33
N ILE A 116 6.76 -4.97 -19.44
CA ILE A 116 5.55 -4.85 -18.60
C ILE A 116 5.82 -5.48 -17.23
N THR A 117 5.26 -4.92 -16.17
CA THR A 117 5.35 -5.48 -14.82
C THR A 117 4.10 -6.29 -14.46
N ARG A 118 4.21 -7.12 -13.42
CA ARG A 118 3.07 -7.64 -12.67
C ARG A 118 3.25 -7.37 -11.19
N LEU A 119 2.13 -7.36 -10.49
CA LEU A 119 2.10 -7.19 -9.04
C LEU A 119 1.82 -8.52 -8.36
N VAL A 120 2.32 -8.66 -7.13
CA VAL A 120 1.86 -9.68 -6.17
C VAL A 120 1.25 -8.93 -5.00
N ALA A 121 -0.06 -9.06 -4.82
CA ALA A 121 -0.75 -8.55 -3.64
C ALA A 121 -0.78 -9.64 -2.57
N VAL A 122 -0.06 -9.43 -1.47
CA VAL A 122 -0.05 -10.33 -0.31
C VAL A 122 -1.06 -9.83 0.71
N MET A 123 -1.97 -10.71 1.14
CA MET A 123 -3.04 -10.40 2.10
C MET A 123 -3.10 -11.47 3.18
N LYS A 124 -2.98 -11.06 4.43
CA LYS A 124 -3.13 -11.91 5.61
C LYS A 124 -4.60 -12.23 5.87
N ASN A 125 -5.47 -11.23 5.72
CA ASN A 125 -6.92 -11.37 5.86
C ASN A 125 -7.63 -11.00 4.55
N PRO A 126 -7.81 -11.94 3.61
CA PRO A 126 -8.52 -11.67 2.37
C PRO A 126 -10.03 -11.48 2.56
N SER A 127 -10.63 -11.80 3.72
CA SER A 127 -12.06 -11.57 3.95
C SER A 127 -12.44 -10.08 3.97
N LEU A 128 -11.48 -9.20 4.26
CA LEU A 128 -11.65 -7.75 4.23
C LEU A 128 -11.54 -7.17 2.81
N ALA A 129 -11.15 -7.97 1.83
CA ALA A 129 -11.00 -7.54 0.46
C ALA A 129 -12.33 -7.71 -0.32
N GLY A 130 -12.68 -6.70 -1.10
CA GLY A 130 -13.76 -6.78 -2.08
C GLY A 130 -13.33 -7.55 -3.33
N ILE A 131 -13.67 -7.01 -4.50
CA ILE A 131 -13.20 -7.53 -5.78
C ILE A 131 -11.68 -7.39 -5.86
N ILE A 132 -10.99 -8.41 -6.39
CA ILE A 132 -9.54 -8.42 -6.57
C ILE A 132 -9.22 -8.82 -8.02
N GLY A 133 -8.35 -8.06 -8.68
CA GLY A 133 -7.83 -8.42 -9.99
C GLY A 133 -7.57 -7.23 -10.94
N SER A 134 -7.44 -7.45 -12.25
CA SER A 134 -7.51 -8.77 -12.89
C SER A 134 -6.34 -9.68 -12.52
N VAL A 135 -6.61 -10.96 -12.27
CA VAL A 135 -5.63 -11.98 -11.91
C VAL A 135 -4.84 -12.39 -13.14
N ARG A 136 -3.51 -12.52 -13.02
CA ARG A 136 -2.60 -12.81 -14.14
C ARG A 136 -1.65 -13.97 -13.84
N SER A 137 -0.85 -14.30 -14.84
CA SER A 137 0.07 -15.42 -14.81
C SER A 137 1.25 -15.18 -13.90
N THR A 138 1.74 -16.26 -13.28
CA THR A 138 2.94 -16.25 -12.44
C THR A 138 4.21 -16.59 -13.22
N ARG A 139 5.37 -16.31 -12.63
CA ARG A 139 6.74 -16.61 -13.11
C ARG A 139 7.53 -17.16 -11.92
N SER A 140 8.65 -17.82 -12.19
CA SER A 140 9.43 -18.53 -11.16
C SER A 140 9.81 -17.66 -9.96
N TYR A 141 10.28 -16.43 -10.19
CA TYR A 141 10.64 -15.50 -9.12
C TYR A 141 9.43 -14.98 -8.32
N TYR A 142 8.21 -14.96 -8.87
CA TYR A 142 7.01 -14.69 -8.07
C TYR A 142 6.67 -15.86 -7.12
N LEU A 143 7.08 -17.09 -7.46
CA LEU A 143 6.99 -18.23 -6.54
C LEU A 143 7.93 -18.03 -5.35
N ASP A 144 9.10 -17.43 -5.54
CA ASP A 144 10.05 -17.13 -4.47
C ASP A 144 9.47 -16.14 -3.46
N ILE A 145 8.73 -15.14 -3.94
CA ILE A 145 7.99 -14.18 -3.11
C ILE A 145 6.90 -14.92 -2.34
N ALA A 146 6.04 -15.67 -3.02
CA ALA A 146 4.94 -16.37 -2.36
C ALA A 146 5.42 -17.42 -1.35
N GLN A 147 6.45 -18.21 -1.68
CA GLN A 147 7.02 -19.19 -0.76
C GLN A 147 7.80 -18.55 0.39
N GLY A 148 8.42 -17.39 0.18
CA GLY A 148 9.03 -16.61 1.27
C GLY A 148 8.01 -16.15 2.31
N HIS A 149 6.77 -15.93 1.89
CA HIS A 149 5.63 -15.65 2.79
C HIS A 149 4.91 -16.90 3.30
N ASP A 150 5.35 -18.10 2.89
CA ASP A 150 4.60 -19.34 3.05
C ASP A 150 3.12 -19.21 2.58
N ALA A 151 2.90 -18.41 1.54
CA ALA A 151 1.58 -18.00 1.08
C ALA A 151 0.90 -19.08 0.22
N LEU A 152 -0.43 -18.97 0.08
CA LEU A 152 -1.22 -19.62 -0.96
C LEU A 152 -1.15 -18.75 -2.22
N LEU A 153 -0.57 -19.27 -3.32
CA LEU A 153 -0.40 -18.49 -4.54
C LEU A 153 -1.64 -18.58 -5.44
N LEU A 154 -2.27 -17.46 -5.72
CA LEU A 154 -3.44 -17.34 -6.62
C LEU A 154 -3.00 -16.73 -7.95
N HIS A 155 -3.24 -17.42 -9.06
CA HIS A 155 -2.78 -16.95 -10.37
C HIS A 155 -3.59 -17.51 -11.54
N ALA A 156 -3.39 -16.91 -12.73
CA ALA A 156 -4.02 -17.31 -13.98
C ALA A 156 -2.97 -17.79 -14.98
N GLY A 157 -2.62 -19.07 -14.88
CA GLY A 157 -1.57 -19.72 -15.63
C GLY A 157 -0.15 -19.32 -15.20
N ALA A 158 0.86 -19.86 -15.87
CA ALA A 158 2.27 -19.67 -15.56
C ALA A 158 3.13 -19.77 -16.83
N SER A 159 4.41 -19.38 -16.76
CA SER A 159 5.39 -19.82 -17.77
C SER A 159 5.65 -21.32 -17.61
N GLU A 160 6.19 -21.96 -18.65
CA GLU A 160 6.56 -23.37 -18.64
C GLU A 160 7.49 -23.70 -17.46
N MET A 161 8.56 -22.94 -17.30
CA MET A 161 9.48 -23.03 -16.16
C MET A 161 8.75 -22.88 -14.81
N ALA A 162 7.82 -21.93 -14.70
CA ALA A 162 7.09 -21.73 -13.44
C ALA A 162 6.12 -22.90 -13.14
N TYR A 163 5.53 -23.54 -14.16
CA TYR A 163 4.75 -24.76 -13.93
C TYR A 163 5.62 -25.93 -13.45
N GLU A 164 6.82 -26.07 -14.01
CA GLU A 164 7.80 -27.06 -13.55
C GLU A 164 8.19 -26.79 -12.10
N ASP A 165 8.53 -25.54 -11.78
CA ASP A 165 8.90 -25.10 -10.43
C ASP A 165 7.77 -25.29 -9.41
N ILE A 166 6.52 -25.00 -9.77
CA ILE A 166 5.36 -25.26 -8.90
C ILE A 166 5.32 -26.74 -8.49
N LYS A 167 5.57 -27.64 -9.45
CA LYS A 167 5.56 -29.09 -9.20
C LYS A 167 6.79 -29.53 -8.40
N THR A 168 7.99 -29.10 -8.76
CA THR A 168 9.24 -29.56 -8.13
C THR A 168 9.46 -28.97 -6.74
N ARG A 169 9.01 -27.74 -6.49
CA ARG A 169 9.16 -27.03 -5.20
C ARG A 169 7.96 -27.20 -4.27
N GLY A 170 6.91 -27.89 -4.70
CA GLY A 170 5.71 -28.13 -3.91
C GLY A 170 4.95 -26.83 -3.55
N VAL A 171 4.87 -25.88 -4.48
CA VAL A 171 4.17 -24.61 -4.25
C VAL A 171 2.67 -24.89 -4.13
N THR A 172 2.04 -24.41 -3.05
CA THR A 172 0.57 -24.41 -2.96
C THR A 172 0.03 -23.32 -3.87
N SER A 173 -0.35 -23.71 -5.08
CA SER A 173 -0.81 -22.82 -6.15
C SER A 173 -2.25 -23.16 -6.54
N LEU A 174 -3.07 -22.11 -6.65
CA LEU A 174 -4.46 -22.17 -7.04
C LEU A 174 -4.56 -21.54 -8.43
N ASP A 175 -4.36 -22.37 -9.46
CA ASP A 175 -4.31 -21.91 -10.85
C ASP A 175 -5.70 -21.88 -11.49
N ALA A 176 -6.13 -20.72 -11.98
CA ALA A 176 -7.38 -20.58 -12.73
C ALA A 176 -7.40 -21.40 -14.03
N ILE A 177 -6.25 -21.59 -14.69
CA ILE A 177 -6.18 -22.13 -16.05
C ILE A 177 -6.02 -23.66 -16.05
N ARG A 178 -5.03 -24.20 -15.32
CA ARG A 178 -4.79 -25.66 -15.25
C ARG A 178 -5.24 -26.30 -13.94
N GLY A 179 -5.60 -25.50 -12.93
CA GLY A 179 -5.96 -25.98 -11.59
C GLY A 179 -7.46 -26.21 -11.37
N GLY A 180 -8.32 -25.90 -12.35
CA GLY A 180 -9.77 -26.12 -12.24
C GLY A 180 -10.50 -25.14 -11.32
N TYR A 181 -9.88 -23.99 -11.03
CA TYR A 181 -10.43 -22.98 -10.12
C TYR A 181 -11.30 -21.91 -10.80
N GLU A 182 -11.33 -21.84 -12.14
CA GLU A 182 -12.25 -20.95 -12.86
C GLU A 182 -13.71 -21.42 -12.70
N GLY A 183 -14.62 -20.49 -12.37
CA GLY A 183 -16.01 -20.77 -12.02
C GLY A 183 -16.27 -20.93 -10.52
N SER A 184 -15.22 -21.20 -9.72
CA SER A 184 -15.31 -21.30 -8.26
C SER A 184 -14.56 -20.15 -7.59
N LEU A 185 -13.24 -20.30 -7.40
CA LEU A 185 -12.37 -19.27 -6.83
C LEU A 185 -12.28 -18.04 -7.75
N TYR A 186 -12.32 -18.24 -9.06
CA TYR A 186 -12.25 -17.16 -10.04
C TYR A 186 -13.52 -17.05 -10.88
N TYR A 187 -13.76 -15.85 -11.39
CA TYR A 187 -14.79 -15.59 -12.39
C TYR A 187 -14.30 -14.62 -13.46
N ARG A 188 -14.97 -14.58 -14.61
CA ARG A 188 -14.69 -13.60 -15.67
C ARG A 188 -15.70 -12.47 -15.57
N ASP A 189 -15.21 -11.26 -15.33
CA ASP A 189 -16.02 -10.05 -15.37
C ASP A 189 -16.46 -9.75 -16.82
N ALA A 190 -17.77 -9.64 -17.04
CA ALA A 190 -18.33 -9.54 -18.38
C ALA A 190 -17.97 -8.21 -19.07
N GLU A 191 -17.98 -7.11 -18.31
CA GLU A 191 -17.66 -5.79 -18.85
C GLU A 191 -16.18 -5.67 -19.19
N ARG A 192 -15.27 -6.13 -18.31
CA ARG A 192 -13.84 -6.22 -18.63
C ARG A 192 -13.58 -7.16 -19.78
N ARG A 193 -14.28 -8.29 -19.88
CA ARG A 193 -14.10 -9.20 -21.02
C ARG A 193 -14.44 -8.50 -22.33
N LYS A 194 -15.51 -7.71 -22.34
CA LYS A 194 -15.96 -6.94 -23.50
C LYS A 194 -15.02 -5.79 -23.85
N ASN A 195 -14.56 -5.04 -22.86
CA ASN A 195 -13.85 -3.76 -23.06
C ASN A 195 -12.33 -3.90 -23.00
N ASN A 196 -11.82 -4.87 -22.24
CA ASN A 196 -10.39 -5.05 -21.96
C ASN A 196 -9.86 -6.38 -22.49
N GLY A 197 -10.71 -7.34 -22.88
CA GLY A 197 -10.28 -8.63 -23.41
C GLY A 197 -10.31 -9.77 -22.39
N LEU A 198 -10.32 -11.00 -22.90
CA LEU A 198 -10.50 -12.21 -22.10
C LEU A 198 -9.41 -12.35 -21.02
N GLU A 199 -8.17 -12.14 -21.41
CA GLU A 199 -6.96 -12.23 -20.60
C GLU A 199 -6.85 -11.13 -19.51
N HIS A 200 -7.75 -10.15 -19.48
CA HIS A 200 -7.77 -9.02 -18.53
C HIS A 200 -9.07 -8.94 -17.72
N SER A 201 -9.87 -10.00 -17.77
CA SER A 201 -11.20 -10.09 -17.17
C SER A 201 -11.32 -11.10 -16.03
N LEU A 202 -10.27 -11.89 -15.73
CA LEU A 202 -10.34 -12.83 -14.62
C LEU A 202 -10.23 -12.08 -13.29
N MET A 203 -11.20 -12.27 -12.42
CA MET A 203 -11.30 -11.65 -11.10
C MET A 203 -11.48 -12.73 -10.02
N THR A 204 -11.25 -12.35 -8.78
CA THR A 204 -11.67 -13.09 -7.58
C THR A 204 -12.17 -12.08 -6.54
N ASP A 205 -12.53 -12.55 -5.36
CA ASP A 205 -12.98 -11.71 -4.25
C ASP A 205 -12.66 -12.42 -2.91
N GLY A 206 -12.70 -11.67 -1.82
CA GLY A 206 -12.43 -12.21 -0.48
C GLY A 206 -13.30 -13.41 -0.13
N GLU A 207 -14.60 -13.36 -0.46
CA GLU A 207 -15.55 -14.42 -0.15
C GLU A 207 -15.21 -15.74 -0.87
N ARG A 208 -14.84 -15.70 -2.15
CA ARG A 208 -14.40 -16.88 -2.92
C ARG A 208 -13.11 -17.47 -2.37
N ILE A 209 -12.18 -16.62 -1.96
CA ILE A 209 -10.93 -17.02 -1.35
C ILE A 209 -11.22 -17.76 -0.04
N GLU A 210 -12.02 -17.17 0.85
CA GLU A 210 -12.44 -17.78 2.11
C GLU A 210 -13.16 -19.11 1.91
N LYS A 211 -14.13 -19.18 1.00
CA LYS A 211 -14.86 -20.42 0.66
C LYS A 211 -13.94 -21.51 0.13
N THR A 212 -12.90 -21.13 -0.63
CA THR A 212 -11.93 -22.09 -1.18
C THR A 212 -11.03 -22.63 -0.07
N ILE A 213 -10.54 -21.76 0.82
CA ILE A 213 -9.69 -22.14 1.95
C ILE A 213 -10.45 -23.01 2.95
N ALA A 214 -11.72 -22.70 3.23
CA ALA A 214 -12.57 -23.50 4.12
C ALA A 214 -12.79 -24.95 3.62
N LYS A 215 -12.62 -25.19 2.31
CA LYS A 215 -12.75 -26.52 1.68
C LYS A 215 -11.41 -27.12 1.30
N ALA A 216 -10.30 -26.52 1.74
CA ALA A 216 -8.97 -26.90 1.31
C ALA A 216 -8.59 -28.29 1.81
N SER A 217 -7.96 -29.07 0.94
CA SER A 217 -7.22 -30.29 1.29
C SER A 217 -5.73 -30.04 1.49
N PHE A 218 -5.29 -28.79 1.34
CA PHE A 218 -3.93 -28.33 1.57
C PHE A 218 -3.82 -27.59 2.90
N ARG A 219 -2.59 -27.45 3.40
CA ARG A 219 -2.30 -26.71 4.63
C ARG A 219 -2.71 -25.23 4.50
N THR A 220 -3.51 -24.74 5.44
CA THR A 220 -4.05 -23.37 5.48
C THR A 220 -3.39 -22.49 6.55
N GLU A 221 -2.66 -23.08 7.49
CA GLU A 221 -1.87 -22.39 8.52
C GLU A 221 -0.37 -22.47 8.24
N HIS A 222 0.41 -21.56 8.79
CA HIS A 222 1.86 -21.56 8.65
C HIS A 222 2.47 -22.87 9.13
N LYS A 223 3.60 -23.26 8.53
CA LYS A 223 4.39 -24.37 9.05
C LYS A 223 4.92 -23.99 10.44
N GLU A 224 5.09 -24.97 11.31
CA GLU A 224 5.68 -24.75 12.62
C GLU A 224 7.04 -24.04 12.48
N GLY A 225 7.25 -23.02 13.31
CA GLY A 225 8.47 -22.21 13.31
C GLY A 225 8.59 -21.18 12.18
N TYR A 226 7.58 -21.04 11.31
CA TYR A 226 7.58 -19.93 10.35
C TYR A 226 7.31 -18.60 11.05
N THR A 227 8.12 -17.59 10.74
CA THR A 227 7.96 -16.22 11.19
C THR A 227 8.33 -15.27 10.05
N TYR A 228 7.61 -14.16 9.91
CA TYR A 228 8.03 -13.07 9.04
C TYR A 228 8.99 -12.16 9.82
N PRO A 229 10.27 -12.00 9.41
CA PRO A 229 11.32 -11.41 10.22
C PRO A 229 11.39 -9.89 10.02
N VAL A 230 10.24 -9.21 10.14
CA VAL A 230 10.15 -7.75 10.10
C VAL A 230 9.54 -7.26 11.38
N LYS A 231 10.18 -6.27 12.00
CA LYS A 231 9.62 -5.57 13.17
C LYS A 231 8.94 -4.29 12.73
N PHE A 232 7.85 -3.98 13.40
CA PHE A 232 7.08 -2.77 13.18
C PHE A 232 7.08 -1.90 14.43
N ALA A 233 7.12 -0.59 14.24
CA ALA A 233 6.81 0.40 15.25
C ALA A 233 5.66 1.28 14.77
N PRO A 234 4.81 1.82 15.66
CA PRO A 234 3.70 2.69 15.26
C PRO A 234 4.14 3.94 14.48
N GLU A 235 5.37 4.40 14.72
CA GLU A 235 5.98 5.50 13.99
C GLU A 235 7.49 5.29 13.92
N VAL A 236 8.07 5.47 12.72
CA VAL A 236 9.52 5.37 12.49
C VAL A 236 10.05 6.71 12.00
N GLN A 237 11.13 7.15 12.64
CA GLN A 237 11.89 8.33 12.21
C GLN A 237 13.21 7.87 11.59
N LEU A 238 13.40 8.22 10.31
CA LEU A 238 14.67 7.99 9.62
C LEU A 238 15.59 9.21 9.77
N GLU A 239 16.89 8.94 9.98
CA GLU A 239 17.96 9.94 9.91
C GLU A 239 18.44 10.20 8.47
N GLY A 240 17.88 9.48 7.49
CA GLY A 240 18.33 9.53 6.10
C GLY A 240 17.86 10.76 5.32
N ILE A 241 18.02 10.70 4.00
CA ILE A 241 17.79 11.84 3.09
C ILE A 241 16.30 12.05 2.79
N SER A 242 15.96 13.26 2.34
CA SER A 242 14.63 13.58 1.83
C SER A 242 14.25 12.62 0.69
N ALA A 243 13.01 12.15 0.71
CA ALA A 243 12.41 11.31 -0.32
C ALA A 243 10.94 11.70 -0.45
N LYS A 244 10.69 12.92 -0.91
CA LYS A 244 9.33 13.44 -1.13
C LYS A 244 8.75 12.91 -2.43
N GLU A 245 9.59 12.64 -3.41
CA GLU A 245 9.23 11.85 -4.58
C GLU A 245 10.26 10.75 -4.84
N ILE A 246 9.78 9.54 -5.13
CA ILE A 246 10.62 8.40 -5.53
C ILE A 246 10.10 7.88 -6.85
N SER A 247 10.92 7.98 -7.90
CA SER A 247 10.64 7.46 -9.23
C SER A 247 11.45 6.20 -9.48
N VAL A 248 10.76 5.06 -9.67
CA VAL A 248 11.36 3.75 -9.90
C VAL A 248 11.10 3.30 -11.33
N LYS A 249 12.11 3.42 -12.18
CA LYS A 249 12.10 2.99 -13.58
C LYS A 249 12.23 1.47 -13.67
N MET A 250 11.10 0.77 -13.63
CA MET A 250 11.02 -0.68 -13.79
C MET A 250 11.46 -1.13 -15.20
N SER A 251 11.15 -0.34 -16.23
CA SER A 251 11.57 -0.58 -17.61
C SER A 251 11.49 0.71 -18.44
N GLN A 252 11.79 0.66 -19.74
CA GLN A 252 11.53 1.80 -20.64
C GLN A 252 10.03 2.10 -20.80
N TYR A 253 9.15 1.17 -20.46
CA TYR A 253 7.70 1.30 -20.58
C TYR A 253 7.01 1.65 -19.26
N LYS A 254 7.62 1.29 -18.12
CA LYS A 254 7.01 1.38 -16.79
C LYS A 254 7.92 2.09 -15.79
N THR A 255 7.39 3.17 -15.23
CA THR A 255 7.89 3.83 -14.02
C THR A 255 6.79 3.79 -12.96
N ALA A 256 7.14 3.40 -11.73
CA ALA A 256 6.30 3.60 -10.54
C ALA A 256 6.79 4.87 -9.83
N VAL A 257 5.89 5.78 -9.50
CA VAL A 257 6.21 7.05 -8.84
C VAL A 257 5.48 7.09 -7.51
N PHE A 258 6.20 7.43 -6.45
CA PHE A 258 5.69 7.52 -5.09
C PHE A 258 5.88 8.96 -4.61
N SER A 259 4.79 9.71 -4.49
CA SER A 259 4.81 11.09 -4.02
C SER A 259 4.32 11.14 -2.58
N TYR A 260 5.18 11.59 -1.67
CA TYR A 260 4.88 11.71 -0.24
C TYR A 260 3.93 12.88 0.00
N ASP A 261 2.90 12.61 0.78
CA ASP A 261 1.96 13.60 1.27
C ASP A 261 2.13 13.76 2.78
N GLU A 262 2.48 14.98 3.21
CA GLU A 262 2.78 15.28 4.62
C GLU A 262 1.54 15.21 5.51
N GLU A 263 0.36 15.54 4.96
CA GLU A 263 -0.90 15.54 5.72
C GLU A 263 -1.33 14.13 6.10
N SER A 264 -1.35 13.21 5.14
CA SER A 264 -1.69 11.80 5.40
C SER A 264 -0.50 11.00 5.96
N GLY A 265 0.73 11.47 5.77
CA GLY A 265 1.94 10.74 6.12
C GLY A 265 2.16 9.48 5.27
N ARG A 266 1.73 9.50 4.00
CA ARG A 266 1.72 8.34 3.09
C ARG A 266 2.25 8.71 1.71
N TYR A 267 2.73 7.71 0.97
CA TYR A 267 3.14 7.85 -0.41
C TYR A 267 1.99 7.50 -1.35
N TYR A 268 1.56 8.45 -2.17
CA TYR A 268 0.58 8.23 -3.24
C TYR A 268 1.27 7.69 -4.48
N VAL A 269 0.73 6.60 -5.03
CA VAL A 269 1.33 5.88 -6.15
C VAL A 269 0.77 6.40 -7.48
N SER A 270 1.66 6.61 -8.43
CA SER A 270 1.35 6.92 -9.83
C SER A 270 2.10 5.96 -10.75
N GLN A 271 1.49 5.66 -11.89
CA GLN A 271 2.10 4.86 -12.95
C GLN A 271 1.57 5.27 -14.32
N TYR A 272 2.39 5.08 -15.35
CA TYR A 272 2.03 5.46 -16.72
C TYR A 272 1.64 6.94 -16.88
N GLY A 273 2.23 7.81 -16.06
CA GLY A 273 1.94 9.26 -16.04
C GLY A 273 0.58 9.62 -15.45
N LYS A 274 -0.07 8.71 -14.72
CA LYS A 274 -1.38 8.93 -14.09
C LYS A 274 -1.42 8.36 -12.68
N LYS A 275 -2.38 8.83 -11.87
CA LYS A 275 -2.69 8.24 -10.56
C LYS A 275 -2.95 6.74 -10.69
N HIS A 276 -2.33 5.94 -9.82
CA HIS A 276 -2.60 4.51 -9.75
C HIS A 276 -3.87 4.30 -8.92
N MET A 277 -5.01 4.10 -9.59
CA MET A 277 -6.30 3.95 -8.91
C MET A 277 -6.60 2.49 -8.56
N ASP A 278 -7.20 2.27 -7.39
CA ASP A 278 -7.95 1.05 -7.07
C ASP A 278 -9.44 1.29 -7.36
N ALA A 279 -10.00 0.52 -8.28
CA ALA A 279 -11.38 0.66 -8.70
C ALA A 279 -12.40 0.10 -7.70
N GLY A 280 -11.98 -0.72 -6.74
CA GLY A 280 -12.87 -1.25 -5.70
C GLY A 280 -13.35 -0.16 -4.75
N CYS A 281 -12.44 0.71 -4.31
CA CYS A 281 -12.75 1.86 -3.45
C CYS A 281 -12.77 3.21 -4.17
N ASN A 282 -12.35 3.26 -5.44
CA ASN A 282 -12.20 4.49 -6.22
C ASN A 282 -11.22 5.50 -5.59
N GLU A 283 -10.17 5.00 -4.95
CA GLU A 283 -9.11 5.81 -4.36
C GLU A 283 -7.79 5.63 -5.07
N GLN A 284 -6.92 6.64 -4.98
CA GLN A 284 -5.54 6.50 -5.42
C GLN A 284 -4.80 5.63 -4.42
N LEU A 285 -4.10 4.62 -4.94
CA LEU A 285 -3.26 3.72 -4.15
C LEU A 285 -2.28 4.56 -3.33
N ASN A 286 -2.24 4.31 -2.02
CA ASN A 286 -1.37 5.00 -1.09
C ASN A 286 -0.76 4.02 -0.09
N ILE A 287 0.54 4.17 0.16
CA ILE A 287 1.38 3.19 0.84
C ILE A 287 2.15 3.87 1.96
N LYS A 288 2.33 3.18 3.09
CA LYS A 288 3.12 3.71 4.20
C LYS A 288 4.62 3.54 3.98
N ASN A 289 5.01 2.32 3.59
CA ASN A 289 6.40 1.90 3.44
C ASN A 289 6.74 1.64 1.96
N VAL A 290 7.76 2.29 1.42
CA VAL A 290 8.26 2.01 0.06
C VAL A 290 9.62 1.34 0.16
N LEU A 291 9.81 0.22 -0.52
CA LEU A 291 11.11 -0.43 -0.66
C LEU A 291 11.45 -0.57 -2.13
N VAL A 292 12.74 -0.42 -2.44
CA VAL A 292 13.28 -0.81 -3.75
C VAL A 292 14.44 -1.76 -3.52
N LEU A 293 14.32 -2.98 -4.01
CA LEU A 293 15.33 -4.02 -3.88
C LEU A 293 16.10 -4.15 -5.18
N TYR A 294 17.43 -4.14 -5.09
CA TYR A 294 18.30 -4.37 -6.23
C TYR A 294 18.63 -5.85 -6.33
N ALA A 295 18.16 -6.49 -7.38
CA ALA A 295 18.37 -7.91 -7.67
C ALA A 295 18.89 -8.09 -9.09
N LYS A 296 19.60 -9.19 -9.34
CA LYS A 296 20.05 -9.49 -10.70
C LYS A 296 18.84 -9.87 -11.57
N ILE A 297 18.61 -9.07 -12.60
CA ILE A 297 17.54 -9.26 -13.59
C ILE A 297 18.17 -9.50 -14.95
N THR A 298 17.88 -10.64 -15.58
CA THR A 298 18.46 -11.02 -16.88
C THR A 298 17.40 -11.47 -17.88
N PRO A 299 17.54 -11.14 -19.17
CA PRO A 299 16.65 -11.68 -20.19
C PRO A 299 16.90 -13.18 -20.35
N ILE A 300 15.83 -13.96 -20.54
CA ILE A 300 15.96 -15.39 -20.82
C ILE A 300 16.46 -15.56 -22.25
N LYS A 301 17.64 -16.18 -22.41
CA LYS A 301 18.28 -16.35 -23.72
C LYS A 301 17.40 -17.18 -24.64
N GLY A 302 17.04 -16.63 -25.80
CA GLY A 302 16.23 -17.30 -26.81
C GLY A 302 14.73 -17.31 -26.53
N ASP A 303 14.26 -16.64 -25.47
CA ASP A 303 12.83 -16.49 -25.22
C ASP A 303 12.20 -15.46 -26.16
N ALA A 304 11.31 -15.92 -27.03
CA ALA A 304 10.65 -15.08 -28.03
C ALA A 304 9.63 -14.08 -27.43
N TYR A 305 9.27 -14.24 -26.15
CA TYR A 305 8.30 -13.40 -25.46
C TYR A 305 8.96 -12.27 -24.66
N GLY A 306 10.30 -12.21 -24.62
CA GLY A 306 11.04 -11.21 -23.84
C GLY A 306 10.82 -11.36 -22.33
N ARG A 307 10.69 -12.60 -21.85
CA ARG A 307 10.58 -12.92 -20.42
C ARG A 307 11.92 -12.67 -19.71
N MET A 308 11.83 -12.26 -18.45
CA MET A 308 12.98 -12.01 -17.59
C MET A 308 13.12 -13.09 -16.51
N GLU A 309 14.36 -13.35 -16.10
CA GLU A 309 14.72 -14.05 -14.87
C GLU A 309 15.13 -13.01 -13.81
N ILE A 310 14.82 -13.31 -12.55
CA ILE A 310 15.18 -12.48 -11.40
C ILE A 310 15.73 -13.39 -10.30
N ASP A 311 16.98 -13.19 -9.92
CA ASP A 311 17.63 -13.96 -8.87
C ASP A 311 17.26 -13.39 -7.49
N LEU A 312 16.25 -13.98 -6.83
CA LEU A 312 15.77 -13.55 -5.52
C LEU A 312 16.30 -14.39 -4.34
N VAL A 313 16.95 -15.52 -4.59
CA VAL A 313 17.70 -16.26 -3.57
C VAL A 313 19.12 -15.71 -3.55
N GLY A 314 19.54 -15.17 -2.42
CA GLY A 314 20.81 -14.47 -2.27
C GLY A 314 20.65 -13.21 -1.44
N SER A 315 21.42 -12.18 -1.77
CA SER A 315 21.40 -10.89 -1.07
C SER A 315 21.67 -9.76 -2.04
N GLY A 316 21.23 -8.56 -1.67
CA GLY A 316 21.51 -7.33 -2.41
C GLY A 316 21.31 -6.10 -1.56
N ASP A 317 21.60 -4.95 -2.15
CA ASP A 317 21.30 -3.66 -1.53
C ASP A 317 19.89 -3.19 -1.96
N GLY A 318 19.42 -2.11 -1.35
CA GLY A 318 18.14 -1.50 -1.66
C GLY A 318 17.94 -0.20 -0.89
N ILE A 319 16.75 0.37 -1.00
CA ILE A 319 16.31 1.51 -0.18
C ILE A 319 15.03 1.17 0.57
N TYR A 320 14.88 1.76 1.75
CA TYR A 320 13.64 1.83 2.50
C TYR A 320 13.27 3.29 2.71
N ALA A 321 12.04 3.64 2.33
CA ALA A 321 11.49 4.98 2.47
C ALA A 321 10.17 4.97 3.24
N VAL A 322 10.05 5.92 4.16
CA VAL A 322 8.88 6.14 4.99
C VAL A 322 8.89 7.57 5.48
N ASN A 323 7.71 8.16 5.66
CA ASN A 323 7.54 9.50 6.23
C ASN A 323 8.38 10.59 5.52
N GLY A 324 8.46 10.53 4.19
CA GLY A 324 9.15 11.54 3.38
C GLY A 324 10.68 11.45 3.44
N LYS A 325 11.24 10.36 3.99
CA LYS A 325 12.67 10.12 4.08
C LYS A 325 13.03 8.71 3.62
N MET A 326 14.29 8.50 3.24
CA MET A 326 14.81 7.19 2.88
C MET A 326 16.18 6.88 3.49
N THR A 327 16.48 5.59 3.61
CA THR A 327 17.80 5.07 4.00
C THR A 327 18.17 3.87 3.14
N ASP A 328 19.47 3.66 2.94
CA ASP A 328 19.99 2.47 2.26
C ASP A 328 19.87 1.25 3.18
N ILE A 329 19.49 0.12 2.57
CA ILE A 329 19.27 -1.14 3.27
C ILE A 329 19.98 -2.29 2.54
N LYS A 330 20.12 -3.40 3.24
CA LYS A 330 20.50 -4.69 2.69
C LYS A 330 19.32 -5.64 2.79
N TRP A 331 19.11 -6.45 1.77
CA TRP A 331 18.16 -7.55 1.78
C TRP A 331 18.88 -8.88 1.59
N SER A 332 18.32 -9.93 2.17
CA SER A 332 18.76 -11.31 1.93
C SER A 332 17.59 -12.29 1.97
N LYS A 333 17.78 -13.43 1.31
CA LYS A 333 16.83 -14.53 1.24
C LYS A 333 17.59 -15.84 1.01
N ASP A 334 17.66 -16.65 2.07
CA ASP A 334 18.56 -17.82 2.11
C ASP A 334 18.13 -18.96 1.17
N SER A 335 16.83 -19.07 0.88
CA SER A 335 16.25 -20.10 0.02
C SER A 335 14.95 -19.62 -0.60
N TYR A 336 14.40 -20.42 -1.53
CA TYR A 336 13.07 -20.19 -2.10
C TYR A 336 11.96 -20.02 -1.05
N THR A 337 12.07 -20.73 0.10
CA THR A 337 11.04 -20.72 1.15
C THR A 337 11.39 -19.84 2.35
N SER A 338 12.59 -19.25 2.37
CA SER A 338 12.97 -18.31 3.42
C SER A 338 12.31 -16.95 3.16
N PRO A 339 11.78 -16.25 4.17
CA PRO A 339 11.31 -14.88 4.00
C PRO A 339 12.47 -13.96 3.60
N PHE A 340 12.15 -12.82 2.99
CA PHE A 340 13.12 -11.74 2.89
C PHE A 340 13.48 -11.24 4.30
N LYS A 341 14.76 -10.99 4.51
CA LYS A 341 15.29 -10.28 5.68
C LYS A 341 15.80 -8.93 5.22
N TYR A 342 15.52 -7.90 6.00
CA TYR A 342 15.97 -6.54 5.73
C TYR A 342 16.80 -6.03 6.90
N ALA A 343 17.92 -5.39 6.60
CA ALA A 343 18.82 -4.79 7.57
C ALA A 343 19.22 -3.39 7.10
N LYS A 344 19.62 -2.52 8.03
CA LYS A 344 20.26 -1.26 7.67
C LYS A 344 21.60 -1.53 6.98
N ALA A 345 22.15 -0.52 6.31
CA ALA A 345 23.43 -0.63 5.62
C ALA A 345 24.60 -1.11 6.52
N ASP A 346 24.56 -0.81 7.82
CA ASP A 346 25.53 -1.24 8.84
C ASP A 346 25.30 -2.67 9.36
N GLY A 347 24.26 -3.36 8.89
CA GLY A 347 23.89 -4.71 9.30
C GLY A 347 22.99 -4.78 10.55
N SER A 348 22.68 -3.64 11.18
CA SER A 348 21.74 -3.60 12.30
C SER A 348 20.28 -3.79 11.83
N GLU A 349 19.42 -4.12 12.79
CA GLU A 349 18.00 -4.40 12.53
C GLU A 349 17.27 -3.20 11.93
N LEU A 350 16.50 -3.45 10.86
CA LEU A 350 15.61 -2.46 10.27
C LEU A 350 14.21 -2.60 10.86
N VAL A 351 13.66 -1.49 11.37
CA VAL A 351 12.29 -1.41 11.88
C VAL A 351 11.44 -0.65 10.88
N PHE A 352 10.29 -1.23 10.52
CA PHE A 352 9.35 -0.64 9.58
C PHE A 352 8.32 0.19 10.35
N ASN A 353 7.78 1.22 9.73
CA ASN A 353 6.58 1.87 10.27
C ASN A 353 5.37 0.95 10.07
N ALA A 354 4.46 0.91 11.04
CA ALA A 354 3.25 0.13 10.93
C ALA A 354 2.41 0.60 9.73
N GLY A 355 2.04 -0.33 8.85
CA GLY A 355 1.24 -0.06 7.66
C GLY A 355 1.67 -0.85 6.42
N THR A 356 0.98 -0.55 5.32
CA THR A 356 1.16 -1.23 4.03
C THR A 356 2.53 -0.97 3.43
N SER A 357 3.07 -1.99 2.74
CA SER A 357 4.37 -1.90 2.07
C SER A 357 4.25 -2.10 0.56
N TYR A 358 5.03 -1.35 -0.22
CA TYR A 358 5.19 -1.53 -1.67
C TYR A 358 6.65 -1.75 -2.00
N ILE A 359 6.95 -2.88 -2.62
CA ILE A 359 8.31 -3.37 -2.84
C ILE A 359 8.55 -3.50 -4.34
N CYS A 360 9.32 -2.56 -4.90
CA CYS A 360 9.80 -2.64 -6.27
C CYS A 360 11.08 -3.49 -6.34
N ILE A 361 11.16 -4.37 -7.33
CA ILE A 361 12.38 -5.15 -7.61
C ILE A 361 12.94 -4.70 -8.95
N VAL A 362 14.15 -4.14 -8.92
CA VAL A 362 14.84 -3.59 -10.10
C VAL A 362 16.30 -4.03 -10.15
N SER A 363 16.99 -3.78 -11.26
CA SER A 363 18.35 -4.28 -11.48
C SER A 363 19.42 -3.59 -10.65
N SER A 364 19.25 -2.30 -10.38
CA SER A 364 20.32 -1.44 -9.85
C SER A 364 19.80 -0.11 -9.31
N PRO A 365 20.60 0.61 -8.50
CA PRO A 365 20.27 1.96 -8.02
C PRO A 365 19.98 2.97 -9.13
N SER A 366 20.57 2.81 -10.32
CA SER A 366 20.33 3.68 -11.48
C SER A 366 18.91 3.67 -12.01
N ALA A 367 18.06 2.76 -11.52
CA ALA A 367 16.63 2.74 -11.81
C ALA A 367 15.82 3.66 -10.88
N VAL A 368 16.44 4.28 -9.87
CA VAL A 368 15.76 5.09 -8.86
C VAL A 368 16.22 6.54 -8.97
N GLU A 369 15.24 7.44 -9.06
CA GLU A 369 15.41 8.89 -8.96
C GLU A 369 14.63 9.36 -7.72
N VAL A 370 15.22 10.26 -6.93
CA VAL A 370 14.66 10.73 -5.67
C VAL A 370 14.77 12.25 -5.61
N GLU A 371 13.67 12.90 -5.22
CA GLU A 371 13.57 14.35 -5.00
C GLU A 371 13.15 14.70 -3.57
#